data_AF-A0A0F9TFG2-F1
#
_entry.id   AF-A0A0F9TFG2-F1
#
_cell.length_a   1.000
_cell.length_b   1.000
_cell.length_c   1.000
_cell.angle_alpha   90.00
_cell.angle_beta   90.00
_cell.angle_gamma   90.00
#
_symmetry.space_group_name_H-M   'P 1'
#
loop_
_entity.id
_entity.type
_entity.pdbx_description
1 polymer ?
#
loop_
_entity_poly.entity_id
_entity_poly.type
_entity_poly.pdbx_seq_one_letter_code
_entity_poly.pdbx_strand_id
1 'polypeptide(L)' 'MQEAEIQEWKKRIDVMSHEEMARLWRFAPSGHPVFKRDLPLFDYFDERFKKFGRFTPDISKKIG' A
#
# COMPACT_ATOMS: atom_id res chain seq x y z
N MET A 1 -1.56 -2.09 17.30
CA MET A 1 -0.80 -2.99 16.42
C MET A 1 0.52 -3.24 17.10
N GLN A 2 0.94 -4.50 17.23
CA GLN A 2 2.24 -4.83 17.80
C GLN A 2 3.34 -4.64 16.74
N GLU A 3 4.60 -4.46 17.17
CA GLU A 3 5.73 -4.30 16.25
C GLU A 3 5.86 -5.47 15.27
N ALA A 4 5.54 -6.70 15.71
CA ALA A 4 5.55 -7.89 14.88
C ALA A 4 4.56 -7.79 13.70
N GLU A 5 3.35 -7.27 13.93
CA GLU A 5 2.34 -7.09 12.88
C GLU A 5 2.74 -6.00 11.89
N ILE A 6 3.40 -4.93 12.37
CA ILE A 6 3.95 -3.88 11.50
C ILE A 6 5.02 -4.49 10.57
N GLN A 7 5.90 -5.34 11.10
CA GLN A 7 6.92 -6.01 10.28
C GLN A 7 6.31 -6.98 9.26
N GLU A 8 5.25 -7.70 9.63
CA GLU A 8 4.54 -8.56 8.68
C GLU A 8 3.90 -7.74 7.55
N TRP A 9 3.28 -6.60 7.87
CA TRP A 9 2.74 -5.70 6.85
C TRP A 9 3.81 -5.15 5.92
N LYS A 10 4.99 -4.79 6.44
CA LYS A 10 6.12 -4.37 5.60
C LYS A 10 6.54 -5.49 4.64
N LYS A 11 6.65 -6.74 5.12
CA LYS A 11 6.94 -7.90 4.24
C LYS A 11 5.87 -8.11 3.17
N ARG A 12 4.59 -7.92 3.51
CA ARG A 12 3.48 -8.00 2.54
C ARG A 12 3.58 -6.91 1.49
N ILE A 13 3.78 -5.66 1.91
CA ILE A 13 4.05 -4.54 1.00
C ILE A 13 5.24 -4.88 0.10
N ASP A 14 6.25 -5.55 0.64
CA ASP A 14 7.47 -5.92 -0.07
C ASP A 14 7.33 -6.99 -1.15
N VAL A 15 6.19 -7.69 -1.19
CA VAL A 15 5.89 -8.66 -2.24
C VAL A 15 4.73 -8.20 -3.13
N MET A 16 4.04 -7.12 -2.76
CA MET A 16 2.97 -6.56 -3.59
C MET A 16 3.50 -6.07 -4.93
N SER A 17 2.76 -6.43 -5.97
CA SER A 17 2.85 -5.88 -7.31
C SER A 17 2.25 -4.48 -7.39
N HIS A 18 2.56 -3.75 -8.48
CA HIS A 18 2.00 -2.42 -8.73
C HIS A 18 0.47 -2.41 -8.72
N GLU A 19 -0.16 -3.45 -9.30
CA GLU A 19 -1.61 -3.59 -9.37
C GLU A 19 -2.25 -3.83 -8.00
N GLU A 20 -1.64 -4.67 -7.16
CA GLU A 20 -2.11 -4.92 -5.80
C GLU A 20 -1.99 -3.67 -4.93
N MET A 21 -0.87 -2.95 -5.03
CA MET A 21 -0.69 -1.69 -4.32
C MET A 21 -1.73 -0.64 -4.77
N ALA A 22 -1.96 -0.52 -6.09
CA ALA A 22 -2.95 0.40 -6.62
C ALA A 22 -4.38 0.05 -6.21
N ARG A 23 -4.73 -1.25 -6.15
CA ARG A 23 -6.01 -1.72 -5.61
C ARG A 23 -6.15 -1.39 -4.13
N LEU A 24 -5.10 -1.64 -3.34
CA LEU A 24 -5.11 -1.30 -1.92
C LEU A 24 -5.31 0.20 -1.73
N TRP A 25 -4.62 1.03 -2.50
CA TRP A 25 -4.78 2.49 -2.46
C TRP A 25 -6.21 2.94 -2.80
N ARG A 26 -6.84 2.35 -3.82
CA ARG A 26 -8.16 2.78 -4.33
C ARG A 26 -9.34 2.22 -3.53
N PHE A 27 -9.24 0.99 -3.06
CA PHE A 27 -10.39 0.23 -2.54
C PHE A 27 -10.27 -0.14 -1.06
N ALA A 28 -9.16 0.18 -0.39
CA ALA A 28 -9.06 -0.08 1.04
C ALA A 28 -10.14 0.67 1.82
N PRO A 29 -10.75 0.03 2.83
CA PRO A 29 -11.71 0.69 3.69
C PRO A 29 -11.03 1.82 4.48
N SER A 30 -11.82 2.82 4.87
CA SER A 30 -11.36 3.86 5.78
C SER A 30 -10.86 3.24 7.08
N GLY A 31 -9.69 3.68 7.54
CA GLY A 31 -9.03 3.11 8.72
C GLY A 31 -8.23 1.82 8.46
N HIS A 32 -7.96 1.46 7.21
CA HIS A 32 -7.07 0.34 6.90
C HIS A 32 -5.69 0.52 7.54
N PRO A 33 -5.12 -0.51 8.20
CA PRO A 33 -3.81 -0.51 8.86
C PRO A 33 -2.69 0.25 8.14
N VAL A 34 -2.52 -0.01 6.84
CA VAL A 34 -1.44 0.59 6.02
C VAL A 34 -1.60 2.10 5.86
N PHE A 35 -2.82 2.63 5.95
CA PHE A 35 -3.13 4.05 5.74
C PHE A 35 -3.47 4.78 7.03
N LYS A 36 -3.29 4.15 8.20
CA LYS A 36 -3.51 4.85 9.47
C LYS A 36 -2.32 5.73 9.81
N ARG A 37 -2.60 6.96 10.25
CA ARG A 37 -1.59 7.96 10.61
C ARG A 37 -0.77 7.62 11.86
N ASP A 38 -1.28 6.75 12.71
CA ASP A 38 -0.61 6.27 13.94
C ASP A 38 0.42 5.18 13.66
N LEU A 39 0.54 4.70 12.41
CA LEU A 39 1.43 3.61 12.04
C LEU A 39 2.43 4.04 10.97
N PRO A 40 3.71 3.62 11.06
CA PRO A 40 4.76 3.97 10.09
C PRO A 40 4.67 3.11 8.81
N LEU A 41 3.49 2.56 8.49
CA LEU A 41 3.26 1.70 7.32
C LEU A 41 2.98 2.51 6.07
N PHE A 42 2.38 3.70 6.23
CA PHE A 42 2.03 4.57 5.12
C PHE A 42 3.27 5.00 4.34
N ASP A 43 4.29 5.49 5.06
CA ASP A 43 5.52 6.00 4.45
C ASP A 43 6.23 4.88 3.67
N TYR A 44 6.31 3.69 4.27
CA TYR A 44 6.90 2.52 3.63
C TYR A 44 6.12 2.07 2.38
N PHE A 45 4.79 2.10 2.44
CA PHE A 45 3.94 1.82 1.30
C PHE A 45 4.14 2.85 0.18
N ASP A 46 4.12 4.16 0.49
CA ASP A 46 4.26 5.22 -0.52
C ASP A 46 5.64 5.20 -1.17
N GLU A 47 6.71 4.98 -0.40
CA GLU A 47 8.07 4.85 -0.95
C GLU A 47 8.16 3.73 -1.99
N ARG A 48 7.57 2.57 -1.70
CA ARG A 48 7.55 1.46 -2.64
C ARG A 48 6.60 1.72 -3.81
N PHE A 49 5.41 2.27 -3.56
CA PHE A 49 4.44 2.56 -4.62
C PHE A 49 4.99 3.62 -5.59
N LYS A 50 5.78 4.57 -5.08
CA LYS A 50 6.51 5.56 -5.86
C LYS A 50 7.53 4.94 -6.81
N LYS A 51 8.21 3.84 -6.43
CA LYS A 51 9.11 3.10 -7.34
C LYS A 51 8.38 2.53 -8.56
N PHE A 52 7.07 2.26 -8.44
CA PHE A 52 6.22 1.83 -9.55
C PHE A 52 5.54 2.99 -10.30
N GLY A 53 5.82 4.25 -9.94
CA GLY A 53 5.16 5.43 -10.54
C GLY A 53 3.82 5.80 -9.89
N ARG A 54 3.51 5.27 -8.71
CA ARG A 54 2.25 5.47 -7.96
C ARG A 54 1.02 5.12 -8.80
N PHE A 55 -0.09 5.81 -8.58
CA PHE A 55 -1.35 5.59 -9.27
C PHE A 55 -1.34 6.28 -10.64
N THR A 56 -1.14 5.51 -11.71
CA THR A 56 -1.08 6.01 -13.09
C THR A 56 -2.43 5.87 -13.83
N PRO A 57 -2.66 6.61 -14.92
CA PRO A 57 -3.85 6.40 -15.75
C PRO A 57 -3.96 4.95 -16.27
N ASP A 58 -2.85 4.33 -16.61
CA ASP A 58 -2.81 2.95 -17.09
C ASP A 58 -3.17 1.94 -15.99
N ILE A 59 -2.67 2.14 -14.75
CA ILE A 59 -3.07 1.27 -13.63
C ILE A 59 -4.55 1.46 -13.31
N SER A 60 -5.07 2.69 -13.38
CA SER A 60 -6.50 2.95 -13.18
C SER A 60 -7.36 2.17 -14.17
N LYS A 61 -6.99 2.16 -15.47
CA LYS A 61 -7.71 1.39 -16.50
C LYS A 61 -7.67 -0.11 -16.24
N LYS A 62 -6.56 -0.63 -15.71
CA LYS A 62 -6.41 -2.05 -15.40
C LYS A 62 -7.25 -2.51 -14.21
N ILE A 63 -7.40 -1.67 -13.19
CA ILE A 63 -8.06 -2.07 -11.93
C ILE A 63 -9.54 -1.66 -11.85
N GLY A 64 -10.03 -0.84 -12.80
CA GLY A 64 -11.42 -0.40 -12.89
C GLY A 64 -11.66 0.96 -12.24
#